data_AF-A0A6L2PCU3-F1
#
_entry.id   AF-A0A6L2PCU3-F1
#
_cell.length_a   1.000
_cell.length_b   1.000
_cell.length_c   1.000
_cell.angle_alpha   90.00
_cell.angle_beta   90.00
_cell.angle_gamma   90.00
#
_symmetry.space_group_name_H-M   'P 1'
#
loop_
_entity.id
_entity.type
_entity.pdbx_description
1 polymer ?
#
loop_
_entity_poly.entity_id
_entity_poly.type
_entity_poly.pdbx_seq_one_letter_code
_entity_poly.pdbx_strand_id
1 'polypeptide(L)'
;MHNVIHEALVPREKILLPPLHIKLGLLKQFTKTLDSNSAVLHHIRKMLPHLSDAKEKGGIFTGLQIRVILASRDLEQTMTVVERNAWQAFRIV
;
A
#
# COMPACT_ATOMS: atom_id res chain seq x y z
N MET A 1 6.09 -13.46 14.69
CA MET A 1 5.48 -14.50 13.86
C MET A 1 6.11 -15.82 14.27
N HIS A 2 5.34 -16.71 14.89
CA HIS A 2 5.72 -18.10 15.11
C HIS A 2 5.15 -18.88 13.92
N ASN A 3 5.94 -19.71 13.26
CA ASN A 3 5.39 -20.62 12.27
C ASN A 3 4.48 -21.61 13.02
N VAL A 4 3.23 -21.72 12.58
CA VAL A 4 2.16 -22.45 13.29
C VAL A 4 2.21 -23.94 12.98
N ILE A 5 2.94 -24.34 11.93
CA ILE A 5 2.90 -25.70 11.38
C ILE A 5 4.27 -26.39 11.50
N HIS A 6 5.37 -25.65 11.29
CA HIS A 6 6.72 -26.21 11.33
C HIS A 6 7.70 -25.29 12.04
N GLU A 7 8.80 -25.86 12.54
CA GLU A 7 9.90 -25.07 13.08
C GLU A 7 10.50 -24.16 11.99
N ALA A 8 10.87 -22.94 12.36
CA ALA A 8 11.39 -21.97 11.41
C ALA A 8 12.82 -22.36 10.99
N LEU A 9 13.04 -22.52 9.68
CA LEU A 9 14.36 -22.84 9.10
C LEU A 9 15.41 -21.75 9.35
N VAL A 10 14.96 -20.51 9.57
CA VAL A 10 15.82 -19.36 9.81
C VAL A 10 15.32 -18.63 11.06
N PRO A 11 16.18 -18.33 12.04
CA PRO A 11 15.84 -17.51 13.20
C PRO A 11 15.26 -16.17 12.75
N ARG A 12 14.22 -15.69 13.44
CA ARG A 12 13.49 -14.49 13.04
C ARG A 12 14.40 -13.26 12.94
N GLU A 13 15.39 -13.17 13.83
CA GLU A 13 16.35 -12.07 13.91
C GLU A 13 17.25 -12.01 12.67
N LYS A 14 17.32 -13.11 11.90
CA LYS A 14 18.10 -13.24 10.67
C LYS A 14 17.25 -13.05 9.40
N ILE A 15 15.94 -12.84 9.53
CA ILE A 15 15.06 -12.55 8.39
C ILE A 15 15.18 -11.07 8.05
N LEU A 16 15.98 -10.76 7.02
CA LEU A 16 16.03 -9.43 6.43
C LEU A 16 14.81 -9.25 5.53
N LEU A 17 13.84 -8.43 5.97
CA LEU A 17 12.74 -8.00 5.12
C LEU A 17 13.19 -6.76 4.33
N PRO A 18 13.26 -6.82 2.99
CA PRO A 18 13.57 -5.64 2.21
C PRO A 18 12.50 -4.56 2.47
N PRO A 19 12.90 -3.28 2.61
CA PRO A 19 11.97 -2.16 2.78
C PRO A 19 10.86 -2.14 1.73
N LEU A 20 11.16 -2.62 0.52
CA LEU A 20 10.19 -2.77 -0.55
C LEU A 20 8.99 -3.65 -0.15
N HIS A 21 9.21 -4.86 0.39
CA HIS A 21 8.12 -5.78 0.73
C HIS A 21 7.19 -5.24 1.82
N ILE A 22 7.73 -4.47 2.76
CA ILE A 22 6.95 -3.79 3.80
C ILE A 22 6.08 -2.71 3.15
N LYS A 23 6.65 -1.88 2.27
CA LYS A 23 5.90 -0.84 1.58
C LYS A 23 4.79 -1.39 0.68
N LEU A 24 5.05 -2.51 0.00
CA LEU A 24 4.04 -3.20 -0.81
C LEU A 24 2.84 -3.63 0.04
N GLY A 25 3.11 -4.25 1.19
CA GLY A 25 2.06 -4.72 2.11
C GLY A 25 1.23 -3.57 2.69
N LEU A 26 1.89 -2.48 3.09
CA LEU A 26 1.23 -1.32 3.68
C LEU A 26 0.37 -0.56 2.65
N LEU A 27 0.85 -0.35 1.42
CA LEU A 27 0.05 0.31 0.39
C LEU A 27 -1.18 -0.53 0.02
N LYS A 28 -1.01 -1.85 -0.08
CA LYS A 28 -2.13 -2.78 -0.27
C LYS A 28 -3.17 -2.63 0.84
N GLN A 29 -2.73 -2.58 2.10
CA GLN A 29 -3.66 -2.42 3.23
C GLN A 29 -4.35 -1.05 3.17
N PHE A 30 -3.60 0.03 2.94
CA PHE A 30 -4.13 1.38 2.82
C PHE A 30 -5.25 1.47 1.78
N THR A 31 -5.00 0.99 0.54
CA THR A 31 -6.00 1.07 -0.53
C THR A 31 -7.21 0.19 -0.28
N LYS A 32 -7.06 -0.95 0.41
CA LYS A 32 -8.19 -1.85 0.72
C LYS A 32 -9.09 -1.32 1.83
N THR A 33 -8.57 -0.43 2.69
CA THR A 33 -9.34 0.19 3.77
C THR A 33 -10.05 1.48 3.33
N LEU A 34 -9.73 2.00 2.14
CA LEU A 34 -10.42 3.17 1.60
C LEU A 34 -11.87 2.83 1.27
N ASP A 35 -12.77 3.79 1.49
CA ASP A 35 -14.15 3.69 1.00
C ASP A 35 -14.16 3.65 -0.54
N SER A 36 -15.11 2.90 -1.11
CA SER A 36 -15.25 2.75 -2.55
C SER A 36 -15.49 4.07 -3.30
N ASN A 37 -16.06 5.07 -2.59
CA ASN A 37 -16.32 6.42 -3.06
C ASN A 37 -15.31 7.45 -2.52
N SER A 38 -14.22 7.01 -1.88
CA SER A 38 -13.19 7.93 -1.38
C SER A 38 -12.57 8.73 -2.53
N ALA A 39 -12.32 10.02 -2.27
CA ALA A 39 -11.67 10.90 -3.23
C ALA A 39 -10.25 10.41 -3.58
N VAL A 40 -9.56 9.79 -2.61
CA VAL A 40 -8.24 9.19 -2.77
C VAL A 40 -8.28 8.05 -3.78
N LEU A 41 -9.21 7.10 -3.62
CA LEU A 41 -9.32 5.95 -4.52
C LEU A 41 -9.73 6.39 -5.93
N HIS A 42 -10.62 7.37 -6.04
CA HIS A 42 -10.97 7.99 -7.32
C HIS A 42 -9.75 8.64 -8.00
N HIS A 43 -8.90 9.32 -7.24
CA HIS A 43 -7.67 9.90 -7.78
C HIS A 43 -6.66 8.83 -8.21
N ILE A 44 -6.53 7.73 -7.46
CA ILE A 44 -5.69 6.57 -7.84
C ILE A 44 -6.17 5.95 -9.17
N ARG A 45 -7.48 5.77 -9.33
CA ARG A 45 -8.08 5.30 -10.61
C ARG A 45 -7.72 6.21 -11.78
N LYS A 46 -7.74 7.53 -11.57
CA LYS A 46 -7.34 8.52 -12.59
C LYS A 46 -5.85 8.47 -12.92
N MET A 47 -4.99 8.30 -11.92
CA MET A 47 -3.53 8.17 -12.14
C MET A 47 -3.18 6.87 -12.87
N LEU A 48 -3.96 5.81 -12.65
CA LEU A 48 -3.72 4.47 -13.19
C LEU A 48 -4.92 4.02 -14.03
N PRO A 49 -5.19 4.64 -15.21
CA PRO A 49 -6.41 4.39 -15.99
C PRO A 49 -6.51 2.95 -16.52
N HIS A 50 -5.42 2.19 -16.54
CA HIS A 50 -5.38 0.79 -16.93
C HIS A 50 -5.42 -0.20 -15.75
N LEU A 51 -5.60 0.30 -14.52
CA LEU A 51 -5.81 -0.55 -13.36
C LEU A 51 -7.23 -1.12 -13.41
N SER A 52 -7.36 -2.44 -13.36
CA SER A 52 -8.68 -3.07 -13.30
C SER A 52 -9.27 -2.99 -11.89
N ASP A 53 -10.59 -2.93 -11.80
CA ASP A 53 -11.33 -2.92 -10.53
C ASP A 53 -10.97 -4.12 -9.63
N ALA A 54 -10.72 -5.28 -10.23
CA ALA A 54 -10.29 -6.47 -9.50
C ALA A 54 -8.92 -6.29 -8.84
N LYS A 55 -7.96 -5.65 -9.54
CA LYS A 55 -6.64 -5.35 -8.99
C LYS A 55 -6.73 -4.28 -7.90
N GLU A 56 -7.53 -3.26 -8.13
CA GLU A 56 -7.79 -2.21 -7.14
C GLU A 56 -8.39 -2.77 -5.85
N LYS A 57 -9.49 -3.53 -5.93
CA LYS A 57 -10.12 -4.20 -4.77
C LYS A 57 -9.17 -5.19 -4.10
N GLY A 58 -8.30 -5.84 -4.87
CA GLY A 58 -7.25 -6.71 -4.35
C GLY A 58 -6.11 -5.96 -3.66
N GLY A 59 -5.99 -4.64 -3.84
CA GLY A 59 -4.82 -3.85 -3.48
C GLY A 59 -3.56 -4.33 -4.20
N ILE A 60 -3.70 -4.78 -5.44
CA ILE A 60 -2.63 -5.36 -6.26
C ILE A 60 -2.06 -4.27 -7.16
N PHE A 61 -0.83 -3.87 -6.87
CA PHE A 61 -0.10 -2.87 -7.65
C PHE A 61 1.29 -3.41 -8.02
N THR A 62 1.79 -3.02 -9.20
CA THR A 62 3.17 -3.30 -9.59
C THR A 62 4.12 -2.30 -8.93
N GLY A 63 5.41 -2.62 -8.81
CA GLY A 63 6.40 -1.70 -8.26
C GLY A 63 6.42 -0.32 -8.93
N LEU A 64 6.14 -0.24 -10.24
CA LEU A 64 6.06 1.03 -10.97
C LEU A 64 4.83 1.85 -10.56
N GLN A 65 3.66 1.21 -10.49
CA GLN A 65 2.40 1.87 -10.06
C GLN A 65 2.53 2.43 -8.65
N ILE A 66 3.21 1.71 -7.77
CA ILE A 66 3.45 2.12 -6.38
C ILE A 66 4.36 3.34 -6.32
N ARG A 67 5.43 3.36 -7.13
CA ARG A 67 6.31 4.54 -7.24
C ARG A 67 5.55 5.76 -7.75
N VAL A 68 4.64 5.57 -8.72
CA VAL A 68 3.78 6.65 -9.23
C VAL A 68 2.86 7.19 -8.13
N ILE A 69 2.18 6.30 -7.40
CA ILE A 69 1.30 6.68 -6.28
C ILE A 69 2.08 7.42 -5.19
N LEU A 70 3.25 6.92 -4.80
CA LEU A 70 4.12 7.53 -3.78
C LEU A 70 4.72 8.88 -4.20
N ALA A 71 4.94 9.09 -5.50
CA ALA A 71 5.50 10.34 -6.03
C ALA A 71 4.44 11.44 -6.23
N SER A 72 3.15 11.08 -6.23
CA SER A 72 2.07 12.04 -6.43
C SER A 72 1.92 12.99 -5.24
N ARG A 73 2.16 14.28 -5.49
CA ARG A 73 1.92 15.34 -4.50
C ARG A 73 0.44 15.73 -4.41
N ASP A 74 -0.32 15.46 -5.47
CA ASP A 74 -1.73 15.83 -5.58
C ASP A 74 -2.64 14.81 -4.90
N LEU A 75 -2.18 13.56 -4.77
CA LEU A 75 -2.92 12.52 -4.07
C LEU A 75 -3.19 12.92 -2.61
N GLU A 76 -2.21 13.49 -1.91
CA GLU A 76 -2.33 13.87 -0.51
C GLU A 76 -3.37 15.00 -0.27
N GLN A 77 -3.62 15.81 -1.30
CA GLN A 77 -4.62 16.89 -1.24
C GLN A 77 -6.05 16.32 -1.30
N THR A 78 -6.22 15.12 -1.84
CA THR A 78 -7.52 14.41 -1.90
C THR A 78 -7.87 13.67 -0.61
N MET A 79 -6.93 13.55 0.32
CA MET A 79 -7.08 12.79 1.57
C MET A 79 -7.81 13.60 2.64
N THR A 80 -8.67 12.92 3.38
CA THR A 80 -9.14 13.36 4.69
C THR A 80 -7.98 13.46 5.68
N VAL A 81 -8.19 14.11 6.83
CA VAL A 81 -7.16 14.23 7.88
C VAL A 81 -6.68 12.84 8.34
N VAL A 82 -7.59 11.89 8.49
CA VAL A 82 -7.27 10.53 8.95
C VAL A 82 -6.44 9.78 7.90
N GLU A 83 -6.86 9.82 6.64
CA GLU A 83 -6.13 9.19 5.53
C GLU A 83 -4.74 9.82 5.36
N ARG A 84 -4.63 11.15 5.47
CA ARG A 84 -3.35 11.86 5.38
C ARG A 84 -2.39 11.46 6.49
N ASN A 85 -2.88 11.36 7.73
CA ASN A 85 -2.07 10.91 8.85
C ASN A 85 -1.56 9.48 8.62
N ALA A 86 -2.41 8.57 8.15
CA ALA A 86 -2.02 7.21 7.80
C ALA A 86 -1.00 7.18 6.64
N TRP A 87 -1.20 8.03 5.62
CA TRP A 87 -0.30 8.17 4.47
C TRP A 87 1.08 8.68 4.86
N GLN A 88 1.15 9.69 5.74
CA GLN A 88 2.42 10.21 6.24
C GLN A 88 3.15 9.17 7.10
N ALA A 89 2.43 8.46 7.96
CA ALA A 89 2.99 7.35 8.73
C ALA A 89 3.52 6.23 7.82
N PHE A 90 2.91 5.99 6.67
CA PHE A 90 3.41 5.05 5.67
C PHE A 90 4.70 5.53 4.99
N ARG A 91 4.84 6.82 4.69
CA ARG A 91 6.00 7.37 3.96
C ARG A 91 7.29 7.38 4.77
N ILE A 92 7.19 7.41 6.10
CA ILE A 92 8.35 7.42 7.02
C ILE A 92 8.92 6.02 7.31
N VAL A 93 8.23 4.95 6.88
CA VAL A 93 8.74 3.55 6.87
C VAL A 93 9.62 3.35 5.65
#